data_AF-A0A3A5MSL1-F1
#
_entry.id   AF-A0A3A5MSL1-F1
#
_cell.length_a   1.000
_cell.length_b   1.000
_cell.length_c   1.000
_cell.angle_alpha   90.00
_cell.angle_beta   90.00
_cell.angle_gamma   90.00
#
_symmetry.space_group_name_H-M   'P 1'
#
loop_
_entity.id
_entity.type
_entity.pdbx_description
1 polymer ?
#
loop_
_entity_poly.entity_id
_entity_poly.type
_entity_poly.pdbx_seq_one_letter_code
_entity_poly.pdbx_strand_id
1 'polypeptide(L)'
;MSITSSLDPLPTDHLAAPPAEPRPGRCGTARAALLLGGAAVLTCWVPLLGFLLGQVGAALAIVSVTKPGRQRPAIIGLALASLGMVVNVVVTSVVAAALIAAGSQLAGARSALDTENGASAAPGAGSVGGSTVTQGVETPCFSFNGPASYINNQSAEDAAECLTSLQLWGERDEQGQIQNTGFGSVLGSVEVNSILVESSDEAAPDRTIDSIVDALNVEHIPTLGTVSSLKESVTLDGMPANITRVISSVETTKTKVMITSYAPEPYQTDAGPVQLFLIYLVIPEDNGEEILATVLDSWRWH
;
A
#
# COMPACT_ATOMS: atom_id res chain seq x y z
N MET A 1 33.91 55.17 55.75
CA MET A 1 32.96 54.72 56.81
C MET A 1 31.95 55.83 57.00
N SER A 2 30.71 55.61 56.54
CA SER A 2 29.48 56.27 56.99
C SER A 2 28.34 55.57 56.25
N ILE A 3 27.71 54.63 56.94
CA ILE A 3 26.48 53.94 56.56
C ILE A 3 25.38 54.66 57.32
N THR A 4 24.40 55.23 56.62
CA THR A 4 23.16 55.75 57.23
C THR A 4 21.96 55.23 56.44
N SER A 5 21.16 54.44 57.16
CA SER A 5 19.87 53.85 56.77
C SER A 5 18.81 54.89 56.36
N SER A 6 17.92 54.49 55.45
CA SER A 6 16.57 55.05 55.29
C SER A 6 15.69 53.96 54.64
N LEU A 7 14.94 53.18 55.43
CA LEU A 7 13.52 53.36 55.77
C LEU A 7 12.58 53.21 54.54
N ASP A 8 12.07 51.98 54.39
CA ASP A 8 10.85 51.65 53.65
C ASP A 8 9.62 52.34 54.24
N PRO A 9 8.70 52.83 53.40
CA PRO A 9 7.29 52.90 53.72
C PRO A 9 6.49 51.72 53.10
N LEU A 10 5.69 51.11 53.97
CA LEU A 10 4.72 50.01 53.76
C LEU A 10 3.59 50.35 52.74
N PRO A 11 2.85 49.33 52.27
CA PRO A 11 2.13 49.30 51.00
C PRO A 11 0.77 50.01 51.07
N THR A 12 0.35 50.57 49.94
CA THR A 12 -1.01 51.06 49.73
C THR A 12 -1.78 50.15 48.79
N ASP A 13 -2.86 49.61 49.33
CA ASP A 13 -3.91 48.83 48.69
C ASP A 13 -4.43 49.50 47.41
N HIS A 14 -4.24 48.83 46.27
CA HIS A 14 -5.01 49.11 45.07
C HIS A 14 -6.25 48.24 45.05
N LEU A 15 -7.37 48.87 45.38
CA LEU A 15 -8.73 48.36 45.32
C LEU A 15 -9.03 47.65 43.99
N ALA A 16 -9.49 46.41 44.12
CA ALA A 16 -9.93 45.55 43.04
C ALA A 16 -11.13 46.13 42.27
N ALA A 17 -11.00 46.21 40.94
CA ALA A 17 -12.13 46.41 40.05
C ALA A 17 -13.00 45.13 40.02
N PRO A 18 -14.35 45.24 39.94
CA PRO A 18 -15.23 44.08 39.90
C PRO A 18 -14.98 43.24 38.64
N PRO A 19 -15.02 41.90 38.74
CA PRO A 19 -14.82 41.01 37.60
C PRO A 19 -15.93 41.20 36.57
N ALA A 20 -15.54 41.50 35.33
CA ALA A 20 -16.45 41.51 34.19
C ALA A 20 -17.00 40.09 33.97
N GLU A 21 -18.33 39.95 33.96
CA GLU A 21 -19.01 38.69 33.66
C GLU A 21 -18.58 38.14 32.29
N PRO A 22 -18.14 36.87 32.20
CA PRO A 22 -17.91 36.21 30.92
C PRO A 22 -19.24 36.07 30.18
N ARG A 23 -19.40 36.84 29.10
CA ARG A 23 -20.51 36.67 28.15
C ARG A 23 -20.51 35.22 27.62
N PRO A 24 -21.66 34.53 27.57
CA PRO A 24 -21.76 33.17 27.06
C PRO A 24 -21.40 33.14 25.57
N GLY A 25 -20.15 32.77 25.28
CA GLY A 25 -19.66 32.57 23.93
C GLY A 25 -20.37 31.38 23.29
N ARG A 26 -21.07 31.62 22.18
CA ARG A 26 -21.70 30.61 21.32
C ARG A 26 -20.63 29.63 20.81
N CYS A 27 -20.39 28.58 21.57
CA CYS A 27 -19.41 27.52 21.34
C CYS A 27 -19.99 26.36 20.50
N GLY A 28 -20.86 26.66 19.53
CA GLY A 28 -21.60 25.65 18.76
C GLY A 28 -21.01 25.26 17.41
N THR A 29 -20.29 26.18 16.75
CA THR A 29 -19.93 26.00 15.33
C THR A 29 -18.60 25.27 15.10
N ALA A 30 -17.65 25.39 16.04
CA ALA A 30 -16.35 24.72 15.92
C ALA A 30 -16.46 23.19 16.05
N ARG A 31 -17.34 22.69 16.93
CA ARG A 31 -17.62 21.25 17.07
C ARG A 31 -18.36 20.70 15.85
N ALA A 32 -19.23 21.49 15.23
CA ALA A 32 -19.93 21.08 14.00
C ALA A 32 -18.97 20.89 12.83
N ALA A 33 -17.98 21.78 12.66
CA ALA A 33 -16.97 21.66 11.61
C ALA A 33 -16.08 20.41 11.79
N LEU A 34 -15.74 20.08 13.04
CA LEU A 34 -14.90 18.91 13.34
C LEU A 34 -15.66 17.59 13.17
N LEU A 35 -16.93 17.56 13.56
CA LEU A 35 -17.80 16.40 13.34
C LEU A 35 -18.09 16.17 11.85
N LEU A 36 -18.28 17.24 11.07
CA LEU A 36 -18.52 17.13 9.64
C LEU A 36 -17.27 16.71 8.86
N GLY A 37 -16.08 17.20 9.26
CA GLY A 37 -14.80 16.76 8.70
C GLY A 37 -14.50 15.29 9.02
N GLY A 38 -14.76 14.85 10.26
CA GLY A 38 -14.62 13.43 10.63
C GLY A 38 -15.60 12.52 9.90
N ALA A 39 -16.85 12.95 9.73
CA ALA A 39 -17.85 12.19 8.95
C ALA A 39 -17.47 12.09 7.46
N ALA A 40 -16.84 13.11 6.88
CA ALA A 40 -16.35 13.08 5.51
C ALA A 40 -15.21 12.05 5.31
N VAL A 41 -14.31 11.93 6.30
CA VAL A 41 -13.24 10.91 6.27
C VAL A 41 -13.82 9.50 6.43
N LEU A 42 -14.81 9.32 7.31
CA LEU A 42 -15.47 8.02 7.52
C LEU A 42 -16.33 7.57 6.33
N THR A 43 -16.83 8.50 5.51
CA THR A 43 -17.63 8.19 4.31
C THR A 43 -16.79 8.06 3.02
N CYS A 44 -15.47 8.25 3.12
CA CYS A 44 -14.50 8.10 2.04
C CYS A 44 -14.47 6.69 1.42
N TRP A 45 -14.96 5.67 2.13
CA TRP A 45 -14.99 4.28 1.64
C TRP A 45 -16.04 4.03 0.53
N VAL A 46 -16.96 4.96 0.27
CA VAL A 46 -17.99 4.80 -0.79
C VAL A 46 -17.80 5.87 -1.88
N PRO A 47 -17.16 5.53 -3.02
CA PRO A 47 -16.71 6.51 -4.03
C PRO A 47 -17.82 7.45 -4.55
N LEU A 48 -19.04 6.93 -4.73
CA LEU A 48 -20.17 7.73 -5.21
C LEU A 48 -20.70 8.73 -4.17
N LEU A 49 -20.70 8.34 -2.88
CA LEU A 49 -21.12 9.25 -1.80
C LEU A 49 -20.06 10.32 -1.54
N GLY A 50 -18.77 9.96 -1.64
CA GLY A 50 -17.65 10.89 -1.50
C GLY A 50 -17.71 12.05 -2.50
N PHE A 51 -18.13 11.77 -3.74
CA PHE A 51 -18.30 12.82 -4.76
C PHE A 51 -19.45 13.79 -4.43
N LEU A 52 -20.62 13.28 -4.04
CA LEU A 52 -21.78 14.11 -3.69
C LEU A 52 -21.54 14.93 -2.41
N LEU A 53 -20.96 14.31 -1.37
CA LEU A 53 -20.57 15.00 -0.14
C LEU A 53 -19.44 16.01 -0.37
N GLY A 54 -18.50 15.71 -1.27
CA GLY A 54 -17.44 16.63 -1.69
C GLY A 54 -17.98 17.90 -2.32
N GLN A 55 -19.00 17.80 -3.18
CA GLN A 55 -19.64 18.97 -3.77
C GLN A 55 -20.39 19.81 -2.73
N VAL A 56 -21.11 19.18 -1.80
CA VAL A 56 -21.80 19.88 -0.70
C VAL A 56 -20.80 20.55 0.24
N GLY A 57 -19.67 19.89 0.53
CA GLY A 57 -18.57 20.44 1.32
C GLY A 57 -17.92 21.66 0.66
N ALA A 58 -17.67 21.60 -0.65
CA ALA A 58 -17.14 22.72 -1.41
C ALA A 58 -18.11 23.92 -1.42
N ALA A 59 -19.42 23.68 -1.61
CA ALA A 59 -20.43 24.74 -1.55
C ALA A 59 -20.48 25.41 -0.17
N LEU A 60 -20.42 24.63 0.92
CA LEU A 60 -20.39 25.15 2.29
C LEU A 60 -19.09 25.92 2.59
N ALA A 61 -17.95 25.48 2.07
CA ALA A 61 -16.67 26.16 2.19
C ALA A 61 -16.73 27.56 1.52
N ILE A 62 -17.28 27.65 0.32
CA ILE A 62 -17.46 28.93 -0.39
C ILE A 62 -18.35 29.89 0.41
N VAL A 63 -19.46 29.39 0.98
CA VAL A 63 -20.36 30.20 1.81
C VAL A 63 -19.66 30.69 3.10
N SER A 64 -18.77 29.89 3.69
CA SER A 64 -18.04 30.26 4.90
C SER A 64 -17.05 31.42 4.71
N VAL A 65 -16.48 31.56 3.50
CA VAL A 65 -15.52 32.61 3.15
C VAL A 65 -16.19 33.99 3.00
N THR A 66 -17.52 34.03 2.80
CA THR A 66 -18.26 35.29 2.60
C THR A 66 -18.58 36.07 3.89
N LYS A 67 -18.22 35.57 5.09
CA LYS A 67 -18.45 36.28 6.36
C LYS A 67 -17.16 36.91 6.92
N PRO A 68 -17.00 38.24 6.85
CA PRO A 68 -15.83 38.92 7.42
C PRO A 68 -15.93 38.99 8.95
N GLY A 69 -14.90 38.53 9.68
CA GLY A 69 -14.83 38.83 11.12
C GLY A 69 -13.93 38.03 12.07
N ARG A 70 -13.16 36.99 11.67
CA ARG A 70 -12.21 36.32 12.58
C ARG A 70 -11.20 35.42 11.84
N GLN A 71 -10.00 35.96 11.59
CA GLN A 71 -9.11 35.49 10.51
C GLN A 71 -8.03 34.45 10.88
N ARG A 72 -7.94 33.92 12.11
CA ARG A 72 -6.83 33.02 12.49
C ARG A 72 -7.13 31.51 12.46
N PRO A 73 -8.31 31.00 12.87
CA PRO A 73 -8.62 29.57 12.73
C PRO A 73 -9.17 29.17 11.35
N ALA A 74 -9.60 30.14 10.53
CA ALA A 74 -10.16 29.87 9.19
C ALA A 74 -9.09 29.44 8.17
N ILE A 75 -7.84 29.89 8.33
CA ILE A 75 -6.75 29.61 7.38
C ILE A 75 -6.31 28.15 7.48
N ILE A 76 -6.21 27.59 8.69
CA ILE A 76 -5.84 26.18 8.89
C ILE A 76 -6.94 25.26 8.35
N GLY A 77 -8.21 25.60 8.58
CA GLY A 77 -9.33 24.86 8.03
C GLY A 77 -9.36 24.87 6.50
N LEU A 78 -9.02 26.02 5.88
CA LEU A 78 -8.90 26.13 4.43
C LEU A 78 -7.75 25.29 3.87
N ALA A 79 -6.58 25.31 4.54
CA ALA A 79 -5.40 24.56 4.12
C ALA A 79 -5.61 23.03 4.18
N LEU A 80 -6.24 22.54 5.25
CA LEU A 80 -6.59 21.12 5.35
C LEU A 80 -7.67 20.73 4.34
N ALA A 81 -8.66 21.59 4.08
CA ALA A 81 -9.69 21.33 3.09
C ALA A 81 -9.11 21.30 1.66
N SER A 82 -8.20 22.22 1.32
CA SER A 82 -7.53 22.22 0.02
C SER A 82 -6.65 20.99 -0.16
N LEU A 83 -5.92 20.57 0.89
CA LEU A 83 -5.09 19.38 0.82
C LEU A 83 -5.93 18.11 0.65
N GLY A 84 -7.04 17.98 1.41
CA GLY A 84 -7.98 16.88 1.26
C GLY A 84 -8.61 16.82 -0.13
N MET A 85 -8.90 17.97 -0.74
CA MET A 85 -9.43 18.03 -2.11
C MET A 85 -8.39 17.56 -3.13
N VAL A 86 -7.13 17.98 -3.00
CA VAL A 86 -6.04 17.55 -3.90
C VAL A 86 -5.83 16.04 -3.79
N VAL A 87 -5.73 15.51 -2.57
CA VAL A 87 -5.56 14.06 -2.36
C VAL A 87 -6.75 13.28 -2.91
N ASN A 88 -7.99 13.74 -2.69
CA ASN A 88 -9.17 13.08 -3.22
C ASN A 88 -9.21 13.10 -4.76
N VAL A 89 -8.81 14.21 -5.40
CA VAL A 89 -8.71 14.28 -6.86
C VAL A 89 -7.66 13.29 -7.39
N VAL A 90 -6.49 13.21 -6.77
CA VAL A 90 -5.43 12.28 -7.16
C VAL A 90 -5.91 10.83 -7.02
N VAL A 91 -6.45 10.45 -5.86
CA VAL A 91 -6.95 9.09 -5.62
C VAL A 91 -8.09 8.75 -6.58
N THR A 92 -9.04 9.67 -6.80
CA THR A 92 -10.14 9.45 -7.75
C THR A 92 -9.64 9.31 -9.18
N SER A 93 -8.62 10.08 -9.60
CA SER A 93 -8.05 9.96 -10.94
C SER A 93 -7.33 8.64 -11.16
N VAL A 94 -6.59 8.14 -10.16
CA VAL A 94 -5.91 6.84 -10.22
C VAL A 94 -6.93 5.70 -10.30
N VAL A 95 -7.97 5.74 -9.46
CA VAL A 95 -9.05 4.75 -9.48
C VAL A 95 -9.84 4.80 -10.80
N ALA A 96 -10.12 5.99 -11.33
CA ALA A 96 -10.80 6.14 -12.61
C ALA A 96 -9.94 5.61 -13.77
N ALA A 97 -8.64 5.88 -13.77
CA ALA A 97 -7.70 5.35 -14.76
C ALA A 97 -7.64 3.81 -14.70
N ALA A 98 -7.57 3.24 -13.50
CA ALA A 98 -7.61 1.79 -13.29
C ALA A 98 -8.92 1.16 -13.79
N LEU A 99 -10.07 1.81 -13.56
CA LEU A 99 -11.36 1.34 -14.06
C LEU A 99 -11.51 1.46 -15.59
N ILE A 100 -10.96 2.50 -16.20
CA ILE A 100 -10.96 2.66 -17.67
C ILE A 100 -10.04 1.62 -18.31
N ALA A 101 -8.87 1.36 -17.72
CA ALA A 101 -7.98 0.29 -18.14
C ALA A 101 -8.68 -1.08 -18.05
N ALA A 102 -9.31 -1.40 -16.92
CA ALA A 102 -10.08 -2.63 -16.74
C ALA A 102 -11.28 -2.74 -17.72
N GLY A 103 -11.99 -1.64 -17.98
CA GLY A 103 -13.10 -1.61 -18.94
C GLY A 103 -12.68 -1.85 -20.40
N SER A 104 -11.51 -1.34 -20.79
CA SER A 104 -10.96 -1.57 -22.13
C SER A 104 -10.55 -3.03 -22.36
N GLN A 105 -10.11 -3.72 -21.30
CA GLN A 105 -9.78 -5.15 -21.35
C GLN A 105 -11.03 -6.04 -21.45
N LEU A 106 -12.14 -5.68 -20.81
CA LEU A 106 -13.43 -6.39 -20.99
C LEU A 106 -14.00 -6.26 -22.41
N ALA A 107 -13.77 -5.14 -23.09
CA ALA A 107 -14.15 -4.97 -24.50
C ALA A 107 -13.27 -5.80 -25.45
N GLY A 108 -11.97 -5.94 -25.14
CA GLY A 108 -11.04 -6.82 -25.85
C GLY A 108 -11.35 -8.30 -25.66
N ALA A 109 -11.64 -8.73 -24.43
CA ALA A 109 -11.98 -10.12 -24.11
C ALA A 109 -13.28 -10.59 -24.80
N ARG A 110 -14.27 -9.71 -24.96
CA ARG A 110 -15.49 -10.01 -25.74
C ARG A 110 -15.21 -10.21 -27.23
N SER A 111 -14.22 -9.52 -27.78
CA SER A 111 -13.80 -9.68 -29.19
C SER A 111 -13.02 -10.99 -29.42
N ALA A 112 -12.32 -11.47 -28.38
CA ALA A 112 -11.63 -12.76 -28.42
C ALA A 112 -12.60 -13.95 -28.35
N LEU A 113 -13.67 -13.86 -27.55
CA LEU A 113 -14.67 -14.92 -27.41
C LEU A 113 -15.48 -15.19 -28.70
N ASP A 114 -15.67 -14.19 -29.56
CA ASP A 114 -16.31 -14.39 -30.88
C ASP A 114 -15.39 -15.11 -31.90
N THR A 115 -14.08 -15.16 -31.64
CA THR A 115 -13.11 -15.83 -32.52
C THR A 115 -12.92 -17.32 -32.17
N GLU A 116 -13.33 -17.75 -30.97
CA GLU A 116 -12.99 -19.09 -30.42
C GLU A 116 -14.13 -20.14 -30.48
N ASN A 117 -15.27 -19.86 -31.14
CA ASN A 117 -16.36 -20.85 -31.34
C ASN A 117 -16.08 -21.91 -32.43
N GLY A 118 -14.80 -22.24 -32.64
CA GLY A 118 -14.31 -23.04 -33.76
C GLY A 118 -13.49 -24.28 -33.39
N ALA A 119 -13.52 -24.81 -32.16
CA ALA A 119 -12.97 -26.15 -31.91
C ALA A 119 -13.53 -26.76 -30.61
N SER A 120 -14.23 -27.88 -30.77
CA SER A 120 -14.85 -28.67 -29.71
C SER A 120 -13.87 -29.72 -29.16
N ALA A 121 -13.69 -29.76 -27.84
CA ALA A 121 -13.40 -30.99 -27.09
C ALA A 121 -13.83 -30.82 -25.62
N ALA A 122 -14.69 -31.71 -25.15
CA ALA A 122 -15.27 -31.74 -23.81
C ALA A 122 -14.29 -32.26 -22.73
N PRO A 123 -14.55 -31.99 -21.43
CA PRO A 123 -13.58 -32.15 -20.34
C PRO A 123 -13.58 -33.56 -19.74
N GLY A 124 -12.37 -34.08 -19.47
CA GLY A 124 -12.14 -35.28 -18.67
C GLY A 124 -11.90 -34.91 -17.21
N ALA A 125 -12.82 -35.32 -16.34
CA ALA A 125 -12.63 -35.29 -14.89
C ALA A 125 -11.69 -36.41 -14.45
N GLY A 126 -10.72 -36.09 -13.58
CA GLY A 126 -10.06 -37.05 -12.69
C GLY A 126 -8.53 -37.04 -12.73
N SER A 127 -7.90 -36.44 -11.71
CA SER A 127 -7.04 -37.13 -10.73
C SER A 127 -6.15 -36.13 -9.97
N VAL A 128 -6.30 -36.14 -8.65
CA VAL A 128 -5.43 -35.47 -7.67
C VAL A 128 -4.09 -36.19 -7.65
N GLY A 129 -3.05 -35.53 -8.14
CA GLY A 129 -1.66 -35.98 -8.10
C GLY A 129 -0.76 -34.78 -8.34
N GLY A 130 -0.08 -34.32 -7.29
CA GLY A 130 0.69 -33.08 -7.21
C GLY A 130 1.87 -33.02 -8.17
N SER A 131 1.59 -32.71 -9.44
CA SER A 131 2.53 -31.99 -10.29
C SER A 131 2.13 -30.52 -10.20
N THR A 132 2.93 -29.73 -9.51
CA THR A 132 2.78 -28.28 -9.42
C THR A 132 2.93 -27.75 -10.85
N VAL A 133 1.82 -27.58 -11.56
CA VAL A 133 1.85 -26.94 -12.87
C VAL A 133 2.35 -25.52 -12.62
N THR A 134 3.45 -25.17 -13.28
CA THR A 134 4.07 -23.85 -13.17
C THR A 134 3.82 -23.04 -14.43
N GLN A 135 3.91 -21.73 -14.29
CA GLN A 135 3.98 -20.79 -15.41
C GLN A 135 5.31 -20.05 -15.36
N GLY A 136 5.93 -19.82 -16.51
CA GLY A 136 7.12 -18.98 -16.60
C GLY A 136 6.74 -17.50 -16.49
N VAL A 137 7.47 -16.77 -15.67
CA VAL A 137 7.48 -15.30 -15.63
C VAL A 137 8.82 -14.84 -16.18
N GLU A 138 8.79 -13.88 -17.09
CA GLU A 138 9.98 -13.34 -17.72
C GLU A 138 9.90 -11.82 -17.77
N THR A 139 10.98 -11.17 -17.36
CA THR A 139 11.22 -9.72 -17.47
C THR A 139 12.60 -9.50 -18.08
N PRO A 140 12.95 -8.28 -18.50
CA PRO A 140 14.32 -7.96 -18.89
C PRO A 140 15.37 -8.17 -17.78
N CYS A 141 14.96 -8.32 -16.52
CA CYS A 141 15.84 -8.29 -15.36
C CYS A 141 15.96 -9.67 -14.68
N PHE A 142 14.89 -10.46 -14.72
CA PHE A 142 14.85 -11.81 -14.14
C PHE A 142 13.77 -12.67 -14.78
N SER A 143 13.85 -13.98 -14.55
CA SER A 143 12.79 -14.95 -14.80
C SER A 143 12.66 -15.96 -13.65
N PHE A 144 11.47 -16.52 -13.48
CA PHE A 144 11.21 -17.62 -12.53
C PHE A 144 9.93 -18.39 -12.91
N ASN A 145 9.71 -19.54 -12.27
CA ASN A 145 8.50 -20.32 -12.40
C ASN A 145 7.54 -20.04 -11.22
N GLY A 146 6.39 -19.44 -11.52
CA GLY A 146 5.31 -19.19 -10.56
C GLY A 146 4.22 -20.27 -10.58
N PRO A 147 3.26 -20.24 -9.63
CA PRO A 147 2.15 -21.20 -9.62
C PRO A 147 1.21 -20.96 -10.81
N ALA A 148 0.87 -21.99 -11.60
CA ALA A 148 0.02 -21.82 -12.78
C ALA A 148 -1.44 -21.44 -12.48
N SER A 149 -1.89 -21.63 -11.24
CA SER A 149 -3.22 -21.17 -10.80
C SER A 149 -3.30 -19.66 -10.66
N TYR A 150 -2.17 -18.94 -10.60
CA TYR A 150 -2.18 -17.50 -10.43
C TYR A 150 -2.34 -16.82 -11.79
N ILE A 151 -3.07 -15.71 -11.85
CA ILE A 151 -3.14 -14.89 -13.06
C ILE A 151 -1.89 -14.01 -13.10
N ASN A 152 -1.16 -14.07 -14.21
CA ASN A 152 -0.12 -13.08 -14.48
C ASN A 152 -0.77 -11.77 -14.95
N ASN A 153 -0.79 -10.77 -14.07
CA ASN A 153 -1.37 -9.45 -14.32
C ASN A 153 -0.29 -8.39 -14.62
N GLN A 154 0.89 -8.83 -15.08
CA GLN A 154 1.99 -7.96 -15.43
C GLN A 154 1.71 -7.20 -16.74
N SER A 155 1.84 -5.87 -16.70
CA SER A 155 1.84 -5.04 -17.90
C SER A 155 3.23 -5.00 -18.57
N ALA A 156 3.31 -4.54 -19.81
CA ALA A 156 4.59 -4.37 -20.49
C ALA A 156 5.44 -3.30 -19.80
N GLU A 157 4.78 -2.28 -19.25
CA GLU A 157 5.38 -1.21 -18.46
C GLU A 157 5.98 -1.75 -17.15
N ASP A 158 5.22 -2.55 -16.40
CA ASP A 158 5.72 -3.18 -15.17
C ASP A 158 6.92 -4.10 -15.46
N ALA A 159 6.84 -4.89 -16.53
CA ALA A 159 7.95 -5.76 -16.93
C ALA A 159 9.21 -4.94 -17.25
N ALA A 160 9.08 -3.81 -17.95
CA ALA A 160 10.20 -2.90 -18.24
C ALA A 160 10.80 -2.26 -16.97
N GLU A 161 10.01 -2.11 -15.90
CA GLU A 161 10.46 -1.62 -14.60
C GLU A 161 10.99 -2.73 -13.66
N CYS A 162 11.19 -3.96 -14.18
CA CYS A 162 11.56 -5.13 -13.39
C CYS A 162 10.55 -5.46 -12.29
N LEU A 163 9.25 -5.25 -12.53
CA LEU A 163 8.16 -5.54 -11.59
C LEU A 163 7.34 -6.73 -12.07
N THR A 164 6.72 -7.46 -11.15
CA THR A 164 5.80 -8.56 -11.48
C THR A 164 4.69 -8.68 -10.43
N SER A 165 3.48 -9.01 -10.86
CA SER A 165 2.39 -9.42 -9.97
C SER A 165 1.65 -10.64 -10.52
N LEU A 166 1.81 -11.77 -9.82
CA LEU A 166 0.95 -12.94 -9.98
C LEU A 166 -0.10 -12.93 -8.88
N GLN A 167 -1.37 -13.15 -9.21
CA GLN A 167 -2.45 -13.07 -8.24
C GLN A 167 -3.41 -14.25 -8.34
N LEU A 168 -3.74 -14.85 -7.20
CA LEU A 168 -4.77 -15.87 -7.10
C LEU A 168 -6.11 -15.19 -6.84
N TRP A 169 -6.93 -15.09 -7.88
CA TRP A 169 -8.26 -14.50 -7.80
C TRP A 169 -9.32 -15.56 -7.58
N GLY A 170 -10.17 -15.36 -6.59
CA GLY A 170 -11.24 -16.30 -6.36
C GLY A 170 -12.09 -16.02 -5.15
N GLU A 171 -12.84 -17.05 -4.80
CA GLU A 171 -13.70 -17.10 -3.64
C GLU A 171 -13.37 -18.36 -2.82
N ARG A 172 -13.79 -18.38 -1.56
CA ARG A 172 -13.78 -19.61 -0.76
C ARG A 172 -15.17 -20.18 -0.69
N ASP A 173 -15.28 -21.49 -0.85
CA ASP A 173 -16.54 -22.17 -0.60
C ASP A 173 -16.85 -22.31 0.91
N GLU A 174 -18.00 -22.89 1.22
CA GLU A 174 -18.47 -23.09 2.60
C GLU A 174 -17.51 -23.98 3.43
N GLN A 175 -16.68 -24.78 2.76
CA GLN A 175 -15.66 -25.65 3.35
C GLN A 175 -14.29 -24.96 3.47
N GLY A 176 -14.20 -23.69 3.07
CA GLY A 176 -12.98 -22.89 3.10
C GLY A 176 -11.98 -23.23 2.00
N GLN A 177 -12.35 -24.08 1.03
CA GLN A 177 -11.49 -24.41 -0.11
C GLN A 177 -11.48 -23.25 -1.10
N ILE A 178 -10.32 -23.05 -1.74
CA ILE A 178 -10.14 -21.96 -2.69
C ILE A 178 -10.72 -22.39 -4.04
N GLN A 179 -11.67 -21.61 -4.52
CA GLN A 179 -12.20 -21.70 -5.87
C GLN A 179 -11.55 -20.59 -6.69
N ASN A 180 -10.59 -20.97 -7.53
CA ASN A 180 -9.95 -20.05 -8.46
C ASN A 180 -10.93 -19.73 -9.60
N THR A 181 -11.58 -18.59 -9.52
CA THR A 181 -12.56 -18.14 -10.53
C THR A 181 -11.97 -17.14 -11.51
N GLY A 182 -10.77 -16.61 -11.21
CA GLY A 182 -10.15 -15.53 -11.98
C GLY A 182 -10.78 -14.16 -11.78
N PHE A 183 -11.76 -14.02 -10.88
CA PHE A 183 -12.38 -12.77 -10.48
C PHE A 183 -12.69 -12.77 -8.98
N GLY A 184 -13.09 -11.62 -8.42
CA GLY A 184 -13.46 -11.53 -7.01
C GLY A 184 -12.34 -10.96 -6.15
N SER A 185 -11.97 -11.63 -5.06
CA SER A 185 -10.93 -11.14 -4.15
C SER A 185 -9.57 -11.76 -4.48
N VAL A 186 -8.49 -11.03 -4.25
CA VAL A 186 -7.13 -11.57 -4.29
C VAL A 186 -6.90 -12.37 -3.01
N LEU A 187 -6.75 -13.69 -3.14
CA LEU A 187 -6.56 -14.62 -2.02
C LEU A 187 -5.08 -14.89 -1.75
N GLY A 188 -4.22 -14.69 -2.74
CA GLY A 188 -2.78 -14.85 -2.66
C GLY A 188 -2.08 -14.08 -3.76
N SER A 189 -0.78 -13.80 -3.57
CA SER A 189 0.04 -13.13 -4.57
C SER A 189 1.50 -13.59 -4.55
N VAL A 190 2.16 -13.47 -5.70
CA VAL A 190 3.62 -13.46 -5.82
C VAL A 190 3.97 -12.13 -6.49
N GLU A 191 4.63 -11.25 -5.75
CA GLU A 191 4.97 -9.89 -6.21
C GLU A 191 6.48 -9.71 -6.19
N VAL A 192 7.03 -9.12 -7.24
CA VAL A 192 8.43 -8.70 -7.30
C VAL A 192 8.46 -7.20 -7.45
N ASN A 193 9.09 -6.53 -6.49
CA ASN A 193 9.31 -5.10 -6.50
C ASN A 193 10.81 -4.81 -6.63
N SER A 194 11.17 -3.91 -7.54
CA SER A 194 12.52 -3.41 -7.70
C SER A 194 12.66 -2.08 -6.94
N ILE A 195 13.84 -1.84 -6.36
CA ILE A 195 14.15 -0.64 -5.60
C ILE A 195 15.35 0.05 -6.26
N LEU A 196 15.22 1.37 -6.43
CA LEU A 196 16.27 2.22 -6.98
C LEU A 196 17.55 2.11 -6.16
N VAL A 197 18.70 2.11 -6.84
CA VAL A 197 20.02 2.05 -6.20
C VAL A 197 20.18 3.17 -5.19
N GLU A 198 19.78 4.39 -5.54
CA GLU A 198 19.83 5.56 -4.64
C GLU A 198 19.06 5.33 -3.33
N SER A 199 17.83 4.82 -3.41
CA SER A 199 17.02 4.53 -2.22
C SER A 199 17.60 3.39 -1.38
N SER A 200 18.15 2.35 -2.04
CA SER A 200 18.78 1.23 -1.32
C SER A 200 20.10 1.63 -0.66
N ASP A 201 20.87 2.53 -1.26
CA ASP A 201 22.13 3.06 -0.72
C ASP A 201 21.88 3.99 0.48
N GLU A 202 20.80 4.77 0.44
CA GLU A 202 20.38 5.59 1.58
C GLU A 202 20.01 4.72 2.79
N ALA A 203 19.28 3.62 2.54
CA ALA A 203 18.86 2.70 3.60
C ALA A 203 20.01 1.82 4.13
N ALA A 204 20.92 1.37 3.25
CA ALA A 204 22.04 0.50 3.60
C ALA A 204 23.31 0.87 2.80
N PRO A 205 24.12 1.84 3.27
CA PRO A 205 25.29 2.33 2.53
C PRO A 205 26.39 1.29 2.28
N ASP A 206 26.44 0.22 3.09
CA ASP A 206 27.39 -0.89 2.92
C ASP A 206 26.93 -1.92 1.87
N ARG A 207 25.72 -1.76 1.33
CA ARG A 207 25.07 -2.64 0.35
C ARG A 207 25.04 -4.11 0.75
N THR A 208 24.95 -4.39 2.05
CA THR A 208 24.80 -5.76 2.53
C THR A 208 23.32 -6.12 2.69
N ILE A 209 22.99 -7.39 2.41
CA ILE A 209 21.62 -7.89 2.58
C ILE A 209 21.17 -7.78 4.04
N ASP A 210 22.07 -7.97 5.00
CA ASP A 210 21.72 -7.90 6.41
C ASP A 210 21.38 -6.47 6.86
N SER A 211 22.13 -5.47 6.40
CA SER A 211 21.87 -4.06 6.70
C SER A 211 20.56 -3.58 6.08
N ILE A 212 20.25 -3.97 4.84
CA ILE A 212 18.97 -3.59 4.23
C ILE A 212 17.79 -4.29 4.91
N VAL A 213 17.93 -5.55 5.33
CA VAL A 213 16.88 -6.24 6.08
C VAL A 213 16.69 -5.60 7.45
N ASP A 214 17.75 -5.16 8.13
CA ASP A 214 17.62 -4.40 9.39
C ASP A 214 16.86 -3.09 9.18
N ALA A 215 17.17 -2.34 8.12
CA ALA A 215 16.46 -1.11 7.78
C ALA A 215 14.96 -1.37 7.50
N LEU A 216 14.66 -2.39 6.68
CA LEU A 216 13.28 -2.81 6.39
C LEU A 216 12.55 -3.29 7.65
N ASN A 217 13.26 -3.86 8.63
CA ASN A 217 12.66 -4.35 9.87
C ASN A 217 12.20 -3.24 10.83
N VAL A 218 12.65 -2.00 10.63
CA VAL A 218 12.21 -0.86 11.45
C VAL A 218 10.80 -0.42 11.08
N GLU A 219 10.54 -0.22 9.78
CA GLU A 219 9.30 0.41 9.33
C GLU A 219 8.45 -0.46 8.41
N HIS A 220 9.06 -1.33 7.59
CA HIS A 220 8.35 -2.02 6.52
C HIS A 220 7.85 -3.41 6.93
N ILE A 221 8.74 -4.30 7.38
CA ILE A 221 8.42 -5.69 7.73
C ILE A 221 7.31 -5.77 8.80
N PRO A 222 7.29 -4.92 9.86
CA PRO A 222 6.21 -4.95 10.84
C PRO A 222 4.81 -4.66 10.25
N THR A 223 4.73 -3.96 9.12
CA THR A 223 3.44 -3.71 8.44
C THR A 223 2.89 -4.95 7.75
N LEU A 224 3.76 -5.94 7.49
CA LEU A 224 3.38 -7.19 6.83
C LEU A 224 2.73 -8.18 7.81
N GLY A 225 2.98 -8.05 9.12
CA GLY A 225 2.47 -8.93 10.17
C GLY A 225 3.50 -9.19 11.27
N THR A 226 3.32 -10.27 12.03
CA THR A 226 4.26 -10.65 13.11
C THR A 226 5.41 -11.47 12.55
N VAL A 227 6.64 -11.00 12.68
CA VAL A 227 7.83 -11.73 12.22
C VAL A 227 7.97 -13.05 12.99
N SER A 228 7.97 -14.18 12.27
CA SER A 228 8.28 -15.50 12.84
C SER A 228 9.75 -15.87 12.68
N SER A 229 10.39 -15.39 11.63
CA SER A 229 11.81 -15.62 11.35
C SER A 229 12.37 -14.49 10.49
N LEU A 230 13.62 -14.10 10.74
CA LEU A 230 14.28 -12.96 10.14
C LEU A 230 15.67 -13.37 9.67
N LYS A 231 16.07 -12.95 8.45
CA LYS A 231 17.40 -13.21 7.86
C LYS A 231 17.71 -14.71 7.69
N GLU A 232 16.75 -15.50 7.21
CA GLU A 232 17.04 -16.87 6.78
C GLU A 232 17.86 -16.82 5.49
N SER A 233 19.14 -17.20 5.57
CA SER A 233 20.04 -17.14 4.42
C SER A 233 19.65 -18.16 3.34
N VAL A 234 19.52 -17.67 2.12
CA VAL A 234 19.31 -18.44 0.89
C VAL A 234 20.09 -17.81 -0.27
N THR A 235 19.93 -18.35 -1.47
CA THR A 235 20.51 -17.78 -2.69
C THR A 235 19.48 -17.69 -3.80
N LEU A 236 19.57 -16.64 -4.61
CA LEU A 236 18.83 -16.51 -5.87
C LEU A 236 19.85 -16.50 -7.01
N ASP A 237 19.89 -17.59 -7.77
CA ASP A 237 20.83 -17.75 -8.89
C ASP A 237 22.30 -17.45 -8.51
N GLY A 238 22.71 -17.97 -7.35
CA GLY A 238 24.06 -17.77 -6.79
C GLY A 238 24.26 -16.46 -6.03
N MET A 239 23.34 -15.49 -6.14
CA MET A 239 23.40 -14.24 -5.37
C MET A 239 22.88 -14.44 -3.94
N PRO A 240 23.53 -13.86 -2.92
CA PRO A 240 23.01 -13.88 -1.55
C PRO A 240 21.61 -13.28 -1.47
N ALA A 241 20.74 -13.96 -0.72
CA ALA A 241 19.39 -13.50 -0.44
C ALA A 241 18.99 -13.90 0.99
N ASN A 242 18.04 -13.17 1.56
CA ASN A 242 17.47 -13.48 2.87
C ASN A 242 15.97 -13.66 2.76
N ILE A 243 15.43 -14.67 3.44
CA ILE A 243 14.00 -14.86 3.64
C ILE A 243 13.63 -14.30 5.02
N THR A 244 12.59 -13.48 5.04
CA THR A 244 11.87 -13.08 6.25
C THR A 244 10.50 -13.72 6.24
N ARG A 245 10.18 -14.48 7.27
CA ARG A 245 8.89 -15.15 7.43
C ARG A 245 8.00 -14.35 8.36
N VAL A 246 6.74 -14.19 7.95
CA VAL A 246 5.77 -13.37 8.65
C VAL A 246 4.50 -14.18 8.90
N ILE A 247 3.99 -14.13 10.12
CA ILE A 247 2.65 -14.60 10.45
C ILE A 247 1.69 -13.51 10.00
N SER A 248 0.90 -13.84 8.97
CA SER A 248 -0.12 -12.94 8.42
C SER A 248 -1.19 -12.63 9.47
N SER A 249 -1.69 -11.39 9.47
CA SER A 249 -2.90 -11.03 10.22
C SER A 249 -4.18 -11.55 9.55
N VAL A 250 -4.07 -12.06 8.33
CA VAL A 250 -5.16 -12.68 7.58
C VAL A 250 -5.11 -14.18 7.85
N GLU A 251 -6.11 -14.71 8.58
CA GLU A 251 -6.17 -16.12 9.04
C GLU A 251 -6.07 -17.15 7.90
N THR A 252 -6.41 -16.73 6.69
CA THR A 252 -6.45 -17.60 5.51
C THR A 252 -5.12 -17.71 4.78
N THR A 253 -4.13 -16.89 5.13
CA THR A 253 -2.76 -16.99 4.61
C THR A 253 -2.01 -18.09 5.35
N LYS A 254 -1.43 -19.05 4.62
CA LYS A 254 -0.67 -20.16 5.19
C LYS A 254 0.83 -19.86 5.20
N THR A 255 1.33 -19.33 4.09
CA THR A 255 2.72 -18.91 3.95
C THR A 255 2.75 -17.44 3.57
N LYS A 256 3.48 -16.64 4.35
CA LYS A 256 3.81 -15.24 4.00
C LYS A 256 5.29 -15.01 4.19
N VAL A 257 5.99 -14.75 3.10
CA VAL A 257 7.43 -14.52 3.12
C VAL A 257 7.81 -13.30 2.27
N MET A 258 8.87 -12.63 2.69
CA MET A 258 9.57 -11.62 1.91
C MET A 258 11.00 -12.12 1.67
N ILE A 259 11.40 -12.18 0.41
CA ILE A 259 12.78 -12.46 0.00
C ILE A 259 13.42 -11.13 -0.37
N THR A 260 14.63 -10.90 0.12
CA THR A 260 15.41 -9.70 -0.18
C THR A 260 16.72 -10.11 -0.81
N SER A 261 17.04 -9.57 -1.99
CA SER A 261 18.27 -9.87 -2.72
C SER A 261 18.72 -8.69 -3.57
N TYR A 262 20.03 -8.58 -3.78
CA TYR A 262 20.60 -7.70 -4.79
C TYR A 262 20.83 -8.51 -6.06
N ALA A 263 20.46 -7.93 -7.20
CA ALA A 263 20.88 -8.41 -8.51
C ALA A 263 22.41 -8.34 -8.67
N PRO A 264 23.01 -9.18 -9.53
CA PRO A 264 24.45 -9.20 -9.76
C PRO A 264 24.98 -7.85 -10.26
N GLU A 265 24.21 -7.17 -11.11
CA GLU A 265 24.50 -5.84 -11.62
C GLU A 265 23.22 -4.96 -11.60
N PRO A 266 23.34 -3.62 -11.58
CA PRO A 266 22.17 -2.74 -11.67
C PRO A 266 21.50 -2.80 -13.06
N TYR A 267 20.18 -2.92 -13.07
CA TYR A 267 19.35 -2.82 -14.28
C TYR A 267 18.90 -1.37 -14.51
N GLN A 268 18.86 -0.94 -15.77
CA GLN A 268 18.35 0.39 -16.13
C GLN A 268 16.84 0.33 -16.41
N THR A 269 16.07 1.15 -15.71
CA THR A 269 14.64 1.38 -15.99
C THR A 269 14.41 2.87 -16.30
N ASP A 270 13.18 3.23 -16.70
CA ASP A 270 12.80 4.62 -16.94
C ASP A 270 12.87 5.49 -15.67
N ALA A 271 12.70 4.87 -14.50
CA ALA A 271 12.80 5.54 -13.20
C ALA A 271 14.26 5.70 -12.72
N GLY A 272 15.19 4.89 -13.24
CA GLY A 272 16.62 4.92 -12.90
C GLY A 272 17.21 3.53 -12.70
N PRO A 273 18.48 3.44 -12.24
CA PRO A 273 19.10 2.15 -11.96
C PRO A 273 18.46 1.49 -10.74
N VAL A 274 18.07 0.22 -10.88
CA VAL A 274 17.55 -0.64 -9.80
C VAL A 274 18.49 -1.81 -9.56
N GLN A 275 18.65 -2.24 -8.31
CA GLN A 275 19.51 -3.39 -7.99
C GLN A 275 18.97 -4.22 -6.81
N LEU A 276 18.24 -3.61 -5.89
CA LEU A 276 17.62 -4.32 -4.78
C LEU A 276 16.23 -4.81 -5.19
N PHE A 277 15.92 -6.08 -4.89
CA PHE A 277 14.65 -6.71 -5.18
C PHE A 277 14.00 -7.24 -3.91
N LEU A 278 12.70 -6.93 -3.76
CA LEU A 278 11.83 -7.43 -2.70
C LEU A 278 10.76 -8.33 -3.32
N ILE A 279 10.81 -9.62 -2.98
CA ILE A 279 9.91 -10.64 -3.52
C ILE A 279 8.95 -11.05 -2.42
N TYR A 280 7.66 -10.79 -2.59
CA TYR A 280 6.61 -11.15 -1.64
C TYR A 280 5.86 -12.38 -2.13
N LEU A 281 5.74 -13.38 -1.26
CA LEU A 281 4.86 -14.52 -1.51
C LEU A 281 3.81 -14.54 -0.40
N VAL A 282 2.54 -14.43 -0.79
CA VAL A 282 1.37 -14.58 0.07
C VAL A 282 0.59 -15.76 -0.47
N ILE A 283 0.78 -16.93 0.14
CA ILE A 283 0.21 -18.18 -0.32
C ILE A 283 -0.85 -18.67 0.67
N PRO A 284 -2.11 -18.75 0.25
CA PRO A 284 -3.21 -19.26 1.07
C PRO A 284 -3.38 -20.79 1.02
N GLU A 285 -2.63 -21.46 0.15
CA GLU A 285 -2.62 -22.90 -0.06
C GLU A 285 -1.60 -23.59 0.87
N ASP A 286 -1.83 -24.85 1.22
CA ASP A 286 -0.96 -25.59 2.16
C ASP A 286 0.42 -25.95 1.57
N ASN A 287 0.57 -25.89 0.23
CA ASN A 287 1.81 -26.15 -0.49
C ASN A 287 2.70 -24.89 -0.65
N GLY A 288 2.52 -23.86 0.18
CA GLY A 288 3.27 -22.61 0.08
C GLY A 288 4.79 -22.74 0.15
N GLU A 289 5.31 -23.72 0.91
CA GLU A 289 6.76 -23.98 0.95
C GLU A 289 7.28 -24.63 -0.35
N GLU A 290 6.48 -25.44 -1.03
CA GLU A 290 6.84 -26.02 -2.33
C GLU A 290 6.87 -24.94 -3.41
N ILE A 291 5.92 -23.99 -3.35
CA ILE A 291 5.90 -22.81 -4.23
C ILE A 291 7.13 -21.94 -3.97
N LEU A 292 7.46 -21.64 -2.71
CA LEU A 292 8.68 -20.91 -2.35
C LEU A 292 9.94 -21.60 -2.89
N ALA A 293 10.09 -22.91 -2.68
CA ALA A 293 11.22 -23.67 -3.19
C ALA A 293 11.32 -23.62 -4.72
N THR A 294 10.18 -23.70 -5.41
CA THR A 294 10.11 -23.61 -6.88
C THR A 294 10.58 -22.24 -7.37
N VAL A 295 10.13 -21.15 -6.74
CA VAL A 295 10.56 -19.79 -7.07
C VAL A 295 12.07 -19.64 -6.88
N LEU A 296 12.62 -20.12 -5.76
CA LEU A 296 14.05 -20.05 -5.46
C LEU A 296 14.90 -20.83 -6.49
N ASP A 297 14.50 -22.05 -6.83
CA ASP A 297 15.26 -22.94 -7.72
C ASP A 297 15.23 -22.49 -9.19
N SER A 298 14.09 -21.95 -9.62
CA SER A 298 13.88 -21.50 -11.00
C SER A 298 14.33 -20.06 -11.27
N TRP A 299 14.66 -19.30 -10.23
CA TRP A 299 15.07 -17.91 -10.38
C TRP A 299 16.32 -17.76 -11.24
N ARG A 300 16.30 -16.86 -12.22
CA ARG A 300 17.45 -16.50 -13.04
C ARG A 300 17.55 -14.98 -13.18
N TRP A 301 18.76 -14.44 -13.02
CA TRP A 301 19.05 -13.05 -13.38
C TRP A 301 19.40 -12.96 -14.86
N HIS A 302 19.12 -11.81 -15.50
CA HIS A 302 19.44 -11.56 -16.91
C HIS A 302 20.57 -10.55 -17.10
#